data_AF-A0A1Y6IR16-F1
#
_entry.id   AF-A0A1Y6IR16-F1
#
_cell.length_a   1.000
_cell.length_b   1.000
_cell.length_c   1.000
_cell.angle_alpha   90.00
_cell.angle_beta   90.00
_cell.angle_gamma   90.00
#
_symmetry.space_group_name_H-M   'P 1'
#
loop_
_entity.id
_entity.type
_entity.pdbx_description
1 polymer ?
#
loop_
_entity_poly.entity_id
_entity_poly.type
_entity_poly.pdbx_seq_one_letter_code
_entity_poly.pdbx_strand_id
1 'polypeptide(L)'
;MIWVFLPLMIVLFQWKSFEIRQWQFTAYYLLYAIVLTTLYQQPISPYLGSFYLGIPAMSYISFLFPGLQSYYPESAVRMVSVAGLSITFLVLIISLLFGGALS
;
A
#
# COMPACT_ATOMS: atom_id res chain seq x y z
N MET A 1 -8.69 11.25 -4.62
CA MET A 1 -7.81 10.12 -4.24
C MET A 1 -8.41 9.20 -3.18
N ILE A 2 -9.73 9.19 -2.94
CA ILE A 2 -10.36 8.37 -1.88
C ILE A 2 -10.18 6.85 -2.08
N TRP A 3 -9.99 6.43 -3.33
CA TRP A 3 -9.83 5.03 -3.73
C TRP A 3 -8.64 4.31 -3.07
N VAL A 4 -7.62 5.02 -2.58
CA VAL A 4 -6.49 4.40 -1.86
C VAL A 4 -6.93 3.72 -0.56
N PHE A 5 -8.05 4.14 0.04
CA PHE A 5 -8.56 3.55 1.27
C PHE A 5 -9.45 2.33 1.02
N LEU A 6 -9.83 2.05 -0.23
CA LEU A 6 -10.74 0.95 -0.55
C LEU A 6 -10.25 -0.43 -0.04
N PRO A 7 -8.96 -0.77 -0.11
CA PRO A 7 -8.47 -2.04 0.46
C PRO A 7 -8.66 -2.16 1.98
N LEU A 8 -8.72 -1.04 2.73
CA LEU A 8 -8.94 -1.07 4.18
C LEU A 8 -10.35 -1.50 4.56
N MET A 9 -11.31 -1.52 3.62
CA MET A 9 -12.64 -2.09 3.86
C MET A 9 -12.57 -3.55 4.32
N ILE A 10 -11.52 -4.28 3.93
CA ILE A 10 -11.25 -5.67 4.38
C ILE A 10 -11.22 -5.77 5.90
N VAL A 11 -10.69 -4.75 6.60
CA VAL A 11 -10.60 -4.73 8.06
C VAL A 11 -11.98 -4.84 8.69
N LEU A 12 -13.00 -4.18 8.13
CA LEU A 12 -14.37 -4.21 8.68
C LEU A 12 -14.96 -5.63 8.72
N PHE A 13 -14.55 -6.49 7.78
CA PHE A 13 -15.06 -7.85 7.65
C PHE A 13 -14.18 -8.90 8.35
N GLN A 14 -12.89 -8.64 8.54
CA GLN A 14 -11.91 -9.65 9.01
C GLN A 14 -11.07 -9.22 10.23
N TRP A 15 -11.38 -8.09 10.89
CA TRP A 15 -10.57 -7.55 11.99
C TRP A 15 -10.31 -8.54 13.15
N LYS A 16 -11.26 -9.44 13.44
CA LYS A 16 -11.13 -10.42 14.54
C LYS A 16 -10.17 -11.56 14.24
N SER A 17 -9.88 -11.83 12.97
CA SER A 17 -8.94 -12.89 12.55
C SER A 17 -7.52 -12.37 12.36
N PHE A 18 -7.28 -11.08 12.59
CA PHE A 18 -5.98 -10.47 12.32
C PHE A 18 -4.97 -10.74 13.43
N GLU A 19 -3.82 -11.30 13.05
CA GLU A 19 -2.63 -11.36 13.88
C GLU A 19 -1.99 -9.97 14.03
N ILE A 20 -1.13 -9.82 15.05
CA ILE A 20 -0.38 -8.58 15.30
C ILE A 20 0.39 -8.08 14.06
N ARG A 21 0.97 -8.99 13.26
CA ARG A 21 1.71 -8.64 12.03
C ARG A 21 0.80 -8.03 10.96
N GLN A 22 -0.44 -8.50 10.84
CA GLN A 22 -1.43 -7.96 9.90
C GLN A 22 -1.90 -6.58 10.35
N TRP A 23 -2.05 -6.35 11.65
CA TRP A 23 -2.31 -5.01 12.20
C TRP A 23 -1.16 -4.04 11.96
N GLN A 24 0.08 -4.46 12.18
CA GLN A 24 1.27 -3.64 11.88
C GLN A 24 1.33 -3.26 10.41
N PHE A 25 1.09 -4.21 9.50
CA PHE A 25 1.08 -3.92 8.08
C PHE A 25 -0.10 -3.05 7.65
N THR A 26 -1.25 -3.20 8.29
CA THR A 26 -2.41 -2.32 8.11
C THR A 26 -2.12 -0.88 8.54
N ALA A 27 -1.46 -0.69 9.69
CA ALA A 27 -1.02 0.63 10.12
C ALA A 27 -0.01 1.24 9.13
N TYR A 28 0.91 0.43 8.60
CA TYR A 28 1.87 0.87 7.59
C TYR A 28 1.20 1.30 6.28
N TYR A 29 0.23 0.52 5.80
CA TYR A 29 -0.58 0.87 4.63
C TYR A 29 -1.43 2.13 4.87
N LEU A 30 -2.02 2.28 6.06
CA LEU A 30 -2.80 3.46 6.43
C LEU A 30 -1.93 4.71 6.43
N LEU A 31 -0.71 4.63 6.97
CA LEU A 31 0.25 5.74 6.93
C LEU A 31 0.57 6.15 5.49
N TYR A 32 0.84 5.17 4.62
CA TYR A 32 1.04 5.42 3.19
C TYR A 32 -0.17 6.15 2.56
N ALA A 33 -1.38 5.65 2.80
CA ALA A 33 -2.61 6.21 2.26
C ALA A 33 -2.86 7.65 2.73
N ILE A 34 -2.59 7.94 4.01
CA ILE A 34 -2.66 9.31 4.56
C ILE A 34 -1.65 10.20 3.85
N VAL A 35 -0.37 9.81 3.77
CA VAL A 35 0.68 10.63 3.12
C VAL A 35 0.34 10.91 1.65
N LEU A 36 -0.11 9.91 0.91
CA LEU A 36 -0.49 10.07 -0.49
C LEU A 36 -1.66 11.06 -0.64
N THR A 37 -2.67 10.97 0.22
CA THR A 37 -3.90 11.78 0.07
C THR A 37 -3.75 13.20 0.59
N THR A 38 -2.89 13.45 1.57
CA THR A 38 -2.72 14.78 2.18
C THR A 38 -1.57 15.56 1.56
N LEU A 39 -0.47 14.91 1.18
CA LEU A 39 0.75 15.59 0.76
C LEU A 39 0.99 15.54 -0.75
N TYR A 40 0.45 14.55 -1.48
CA TYR A 40 0.68 14.43 -2.91
C TYR A 40 -0.41 15.15 -3.72
N GLN A 41 -0.10 16.37 -4.15
CA GLN A 41 -1.05 17.24 -4.87
C GLN A 41 -1.00 17.09 -6.40
N GLN A 42 -0.04 16.33 -6.93
CA GLN A 42 0.14 16.20 -8.37
C GLN A 42 -0.99 15.38 -9.01
N PRO A 43 -1.48 15.79 -10.21
CA PRO A 43 -2.44 15.00 -10.96
C PRO A 43 -1.80 13.66 -11.32
N ILE A 44 -2.36 12.59 -10.75
CA ILE A 44 -1.97 11.23 -11.06
C ILE A 44 -2.31 10.98 -12.53
N SER A 45 -1.30 10.93 -13.40
CA SER A 45 -1.50 10.41 -14.75
C SER A 45 -2.00 8.96 -14.66
N PRO A 46 -2.74 8.43 -15.65
CA PRO A 46 -3.25 7.06 -15.61
C PRO A 46 -2.16 6.01 -15.31
N TYR A 47 -0.93 6.26 -15.79
CA TYR A 47 0.25 5.42 -15.58
C TYR A 47 0.81 5.52 -14.15
N LEU A 48 0.71 6.67 -13.49
CA LEU A 48 1.11 6.83 -12.09
C LEU A 48 0.04 6.29 -11.14
N GLY A 49 -1.21 6.15 -11.59
CA GLY A 49 -2.31 5.63 -10.78
C GLY A 49 -2.14 4.17 -10.44
N SER A 50 -1.69 3.35 -11.39
CA SER A 50 -1.37 1.95 -11.10
C SER A 50 -0.19 1.83 -10.13
N PHE A 51 0.80 2.73 -10.23
CA PHE A 51 1.95 2.75 -9.33
C PHE A 51 1.56 3.15 -7.89
N TYR A 52 0.85 4.28 -7.71
CA TYR A 52 0.50 4.80 -6.39
C TYR A 52 -0.79 4.23 -5.77
N LEU A 53 -1.62 3.52 -6.53
CA LEU A 53 -2.84 2.89 -6.01
C LEU A 53 -2.78 1.37 -6.17
N GLY A 54 -2.45 0.89 -7.36
CA GLY A 54 -2.47 -0.54 -7.69
C GLY A 54 -1.45 -1.35 -6.90
N ILE A 55 -0.17 -0.97 -6.97
CA ILE A 55 0.91 -1.72 -6.30
C ILE A 55 0.71 -1.76 -4.77
N PRO A 56 0.44 -0.64 -4.08
CA PRO A 56 0.13 -0.66 -2.64
C PRO A 56 -1.08 -1.51 -2.30
N ALA A 57 -2.18 -1.38 -3.05
CA ALA A 57 -3.41 -2.13 -2.80
C ALA A 57 -3.18 -3.64 -2.94
N MET A 58 -2.51 -4.07 -4.01
CA MET A 58 -2.17 -5.47 -4.23
C MET A 58 -1.21 -5.98 -3.16
N SER A 59 -0.20 -5.18 -2.80
CA SER A 59 0.74 -5.51 -1.72
C SER A 59 0.00 -5.73 -0.40
N TYR A 60 -0.95 -4.86 -0.06
CA TYR A 60 -1.80 -4.98 1.13
C TYR A 60 -2.64 -6.25 1.12
N ILE A 61 -3.38 -6.49 0.04
CA ILE A 61 -4.25 -7.67 -0.09
C ILE A 61 -3.44 -8.96 -0.03
N SER A 62 -2.33 -9.05 -0.78
CA SER A 62 -1.47 -10.24 -0.80
C SER A 62 -0.77 -10.49 0.54
N PHE A 63 -0.50 -9.46 1.34
CA PHE A 63 0.04 -9.65 2.69
C PHE A 63 -1.01 -10.22 3.65
N LEU A 64 -2.26 -9.74 3.56
CA LEU A 64 -3.35 -10.21 4.41
C LEU A 64 -3.78 -11.63 4.05
N PHE A 65 -3.81 -11.95 2.75
CA PHE A 65 -4.27 -13.22 2.22
C PHE A 65 -3.20 -13.88 1.34
N PRO A 66 -2.07 -14.31 1.91
CA PRO A 66 -1.00 -14.95 1.13
C PRO A 66 -1.48 -16.24 0.45
N GLY A 67 -2.48 -16.91 1.03
CA GLY A 67 -3.12 -18.11 0.46
C GLY A 67 -3.85 -17.90 -0.87
N LEU A 68 -4.07 -16.66 -1.32
CA LEU A 68 -4.55 -16.38 -2.69
C LEU A 68 -3.52 -16.77 -3.76
N GLN A 69 -2.24 -16.88 -3.39
CA GLN A 69 -1.16 -17.29 -4.27
C GLN A 69 -0.66 -18.68 -3.87
N SER A 70 -1.30 -19.72 -4.40
CA SER A 70 -1.00 -21.12 -4.08
C SER A 70 0.37 -21.61 -4.61
N TYR A 71 0.96 -20.89 -5.56
CA TYR A 71 2.22 -21.27 -6.20
C TYR A 71 3.47 -20.89 -5.39
N TYR A 72 3.36 -19.94 -4.46
CA TYR A 72 4.51 -19.41 -3.72
C TYR A 72 4.35 -19.64 -2.22
N PRO A 73 5.46 -19.84 -1.48
CA PRO A 73 5.43 -19.89 -0.01
C PRO A 73 4.85 -18.60 0.57
N GLU A 74 4.03 -18.69 1.62
CA GLU A 74 3.41 -17.51 2.24
C GLU A 74 4.44 -16.46 2.69
N SER A 75 5.61 -16.90 3.16
CA SER A 75 6.70 -16.02 3.56
C SER A 75 7.22 -15.19 2.38
N ALA A 76 7.35 -15.79 1.19
CA ALA A 76 7.77 -15.11 -0.01
C ALA A 76 6.74 -14.06 -0.45
N VAL A 77 5.46 -14.43 -0.46
CA VAL A 77 4.36 -13.51 -0.78
C VAL A 77 4.35 -12.30 0.16
N ARG A 78 4.43 -12.55 1.47
CA ARG A 78 4.48 -11.48 2.47
C ARG A 78 5.72 -10.59 2.32
N MET A 79 6.88 -11.17 2.01
CA MET A 79 8.11 -10.40 1.80
C MET A 79 8.01 -9.50 0.56
N VAL A 80 7.46 -10.02 -0.54
CA VAL A 80 7.23 -9.23 -1.77
C VAL A 80 6.20 -8.13 -1.52
N SER A 81 5.13 -8.40 -0.76
CA SER A 81 4.18 -7.38 -0.34
C SER A 81 4.82 -6.26 0.47
N VAL A 82 5.68 -6.59 1.43
CA VAL A 82 6.42 -5.59 2.21
C VAL A 82 7.30 -4.76 1.28
N ALA A 83 8.08 -5.42 0.40
CA ALA A 83 8.92 -4.72 -0.55
C ALA A 83 8.12 -3.82 -1.50
N GLY A 84 7.00 -4.29 -2.03
CA GLY A 84 6.14 -3.53 -2.95
C GLY A 84 5.57 -2.27 -2.33
N LEU A 85 5.02 -2.38 -1.12
CA LEU A 85 4.53 -1.21 -0.38
C LEU A 85 5.68 -0.26 0.01
N SER A 86 6.80 -0.78 0.50
CA SER A 86 7.94 0.04 0.91
C SER A 86 8.60 0.77 -0.25
N ILE A 87 8.79 0.14 -1.40
CA ILE A 87 9.34 0.78 -2.60
C ILE A 87 8.40 1.89 -3.06
N THR A 88 7.10 1.62 -3.14
CA THR A 88 6.12 2.64 -3.57
C THR A 88 6.09 3.81 -2.58
N PHE A 89 6.19 3.53 -1.28
CA PHE A 89 6.23 4.57 -0.27
C PHE A 89 7.53 5.39 -0.33
N LEU A 90 8.68 4.75 -0.53
CA LEU A 90 9.95 5.46 -0.73
C LEU A 90 9.90 6.37 -1.94
N VAL A 91 9.38 5.89 -3.07
CA VAL A 91 9.21 6.72 -4.28
C VAL A 91 8.26 7.88 -4.04
N LEU A 92 7.19 7.69 -3.26
CA LEU A 92 6.30 8.77 -2.85
C LEU A 92 7.05 9.82 -2.02
N ILE A 93 7.82 9.41 -1.01
CA ILE A 93 8.61 10.32 -0.18
C ILE A 93 9.65 11.07 -1.03
N ILE A 94 10.37 10.39 -1.91
CA ILE A 94 11.33 11.01 -2.84
C ILE A 94 10.60 12.03 -3.73
N SER A 95 9.44 11.68 -4.27
CA SER A 95 8.65 12.58 -5.11
C SER A 95 8.16 13.80 -4.34
N LEU A 96 7.83 13.67 -3.05
CA LEU A 96 7.48 14.80 -2.20
C LEU A 96 8.69 15.69 -1.90
N LEU A 97 9.84 15.09 -1.58
CA LEU A 97 11.08 15.82 -1.25
C LEU A 97 11.64 16.59 -2.46
N PHE A 98 11.68 15.97 -3.63
CA PHE A 98 12.29 16.55 -4.83
C PHE A 98 11.27 17.23 -5.75
N GLY A 99 10.00 16.81 -5.73
CA GLY A 99 8.92 17.43 -6.49
C GLY A 99 8.38 18.72 -5.86
N GLY A 100 8.49 18.88 -4.53
CA GLY A 100 8.17 20.13 -3.82
C GLY A 100 9.30 21.19 -3.89
N ALA A 101 10.51 20.83 -4.34
CA ALA A 101 11.63 21.76 -4.48
C ALA A 101 11.61 22.55 -5.82
N LEU A 102 10.65 22.25 -6.70
CA LEU A 102 10.50 22.84 -8.04
C LEU A 102 9.11 23.47 -8.26
N SER A 103 8.31 23.63 -7.20
CA SER A 103 7.04 24.37 -7.23
C SER A 103 7.20 25.77 -6.68
#